data_AF-A0A840BWF6-F1
#
_entry.id   AF-A0A840BWF6-F1
#
_cell.length_a   1.000
_cell.length_b   1.000
_cell.length_c   1.000
_cell.angle_alpha   90.00
_cell.angle_beta   90.00
_cell.angle_gamma   90.00
#
_symmetry.space_group_name_H-M   'P 1'
#
loop_
_entity.id
_entity.type
_entity.pdbx_description
1 polymer ?
#
loop_
_entity_poly.entity_id
_entity_poly.type
_entity_poly.pdbx_seq_one_letter_code
_entity_poly.pdbx_strand_id
1 'polypeptide(L)'
;MTITQQESATKGKPRGVDQFAMAGQQGRALMEATQTWFTTAAEWQREMLGFMSMRLEKDGRAMREMMTCRDVGDVSAVQSKWLEETLRDYNAEMGKLMALYTTSVNGSADRDRR
;
A
#
# COMPACT_ATOMS: atom_id res chain seq x y z
N MET A 1 -13.57 43.96 59.87
CA MET A 1 -14.68 43.15 59.32
C MET A 1 -14.90 43.56 57.88
N THR A 2 -14.44 42.72 56.94
CA THR A 2 -14.93 42.74 55.55
C THR A 2 -14.88 41.29 55.09
N ILE A 3 -16.05 40.65 55.07
CA ILE A 3 -16.27 39.36 54.42
C ILE A 3 -16.57 39.68 52.97
N THR A 4 -15.76 39.19 52.04
CA THR A 4 -16.14 39.18 50.63
C THR A 4 -15.79 37.83 49.99
N GLN A 5 -16.80 36.97 50.08
CA GLN A 5 -17.22 35.93 49.13
C GLN A 5 -16.17 35.21 48.27
N GLN A 6 -16.03 33.93 48.57
CA GLN A 6 -15.68 32.87 47.64
C GLN A 6 -16.81 32.71 46.61
N GLU A 7 -16.60 33.17 45.37
CA GLU A 7 -17.46 32.80 44.24
C GLU A 7 -17.04 31.44 43.69
N SER A 8 -17.66 30.40 44.24
CA SER A 8 -17.89 29.16 43.52
C SER A 8 -18.93 29.42 42.42
N ALA A 9 -18.47 29.54 41.17
CA ALA A 9 -19.33 29.52 39.99
C ALA A 9 -18.87 28.41 39.04
N THR A 10 -19.45 27.23 39.23
CA THR A 10 -19.54 26.16 38.23
C THR A 10 -20.24 26.70 36.98
N LYS A 11 -19.47 27.19 35.99
CA LYS A 11 -20.02 27.73 34.74
C LYS A 11 -19.80 26.74 33.59
N GLY A 12 -20.88 26.02 33.29
CA GLY A 12 -21.26 25.57 31.94
C GLY A 12 -20.26 24.69 31.19
N LYS A 13 -20.43 23.38 31.29
CA LYS A 13 -19.82 22.35 30.44
C LYS A 13 -20.22 22.56 28.95
N PRO A 14 -19.31 22.92 28.02
CA PRO A 14 -19.57 22.77 26.58
C PRO A 14 -19.17 21.37 26.09
N ARG A 15 -19.18 20.34 26.95
CA ARG A 15 -18.73 18.99 26.53
C ARG A 15 -19.67 18.28 25.55
N GLY A 16 -20.80 18.88 25.16
CA GLY A 16 -21.73 18.27 24.20
C GLY A 16 -21.37 18.55 22.74
N VAL A 17 -21.23 19.83 22.39
CA VAL A 17 -20.91 20.26 21.01
C VAL A 17 -19.47 19.89 20.64
N ASP A 18 -18.53 20.08 21.56
CA ASP A 18 -17.13 19.70 21.37
C ASP A 18 -16.99 18.18 21.21
N GLN A 19 -17.76 17.39 21.98
CA GLN A 19 -17.72 15.92 21.88
C GLN A 19 -18.37 15.40 20.60
N PHE A 20 -19.44 16.04 20.12
CA PHE A 20 -20.07 15.67 18.84
C PHE A 20 -19.21 16.06 17.64
N ALA A 21 -18.56 17.23 17.67
CA ALA A 21 -17.61 17.66 16.66
C ALA A 21 -16.40 16.73 16.60
N MET A 22 -15.85 16.34 17.76
CA MET A 22 -14.74 15.38 17.86
C MET A 22 -15.16 13.98 17.39
N ALA A 23 -16.38 13.53 17.68
CA ALA A 23 -16.90 12.24 17.19
C ALA A 23 -17.09 12.26 15.65
N GLY A 24 -17.59 13.37 15.09
CA GLY A 24 -17.71 13.57 13.65
C GLY A 24 -16.34 13.61 12.95
N GLN A 25 -15.35 14.26 13.54
CA GLN A 25 -13.98 14.31 13.02
C GLN A 25 -13.32 12.93 13.06
N GLN A 26 -13.48 12.17 14.15
CA GLN A 26 -13.01 10.79 14.27
C GLN A 26 -13.67 9.85 13.25
N GLY A 27 -14.98 10.01 13.02
CA GLY A 27 -15.70 9.23 11.99
C GLY A 27 -15.18 9.50 10.59
N ARG A 28 -14.90 10.77 10.25
CA ARG A 28 -14.31 11.15 8.95
C ARG A 28 -12.89 10.60 8.78
N ALA A 29 -12.05 10.73 9.81
CA ALA A 29 -10.69 10.18 9.80
C ALA A 29 -10.69 8.66 9.60
N LEU A 30 -11.60 7.94 10.27
CA LEU A 30 -11.75 6.49 10.10
C LEU A 30 -12.20 6.11 8.68
N MET A 31 -13.15 6.84 8.10
CA MET A 31 -13.59 6.61 6.71
C MET A 31 -12.46 6.88 5.71
N GLU A 32 -11.69 7.95 5.89
CA GLU A 32 -10.54 8.26 5.04
C GLU A 32 -9.43 7.20 5.16
N ALA A 33 -9.14 6.73 6.37
CA ALA A 33 -8.19 5.64 6.60
C ALA A 33 -8.65 4.35 5.94
N THR A 34 -9.94 4.01 6.06
CA THR A 34 -10.54 2.83 5.42
C THR A 34 -10.47 2.92 3.90
N GLN A 35 -10.80 4.08 3.32
CA GLN A 35 -10.71 4.31 1.88
C GLN A 35 -9.26 4.22 1.37
N THR A 36 -8.31 4.78 2.12
CA THR A 36 -6.88 4.71 1.79
C THR A 36 -6.41 3.25 1.81
N TRP A 37 -6.77 2.50 2.85
CA TRP A 37 -6.45 1.08 2.96
C TRP A 37 -6.99 0.25 1.79
N PHE A 38 -8.27 0.40 1.44
CA PHE A 38 -8.86 -0.31 0.30
C PHE A 38 -8.18 0.05 -1.02
N THR A 39 -7.87 1.33 -1.24
CA THR A 39 -7.18 1.78 -2.45
C THR A 39 -5.79 1.16 -2.55
N THR A 40 -4.99 1.24 -1.49
CA THR A 40 -3.65 0.65 -1.46
C THR A 40 -3.70 -0.88 -1.62
N ALA A 41 -4.64 -1.56 -0.96
CA ALA A 41 -4.80 -3.01 -1.11
C ALA A 41 -5.15 -3.40 -2.56
N ALA A 42 -6.03 -2.64 -3.22
CA ALA A 42 -6.40 -2.88 -4.61
C ALA A 42 -5.22 -2.64 -5.56
N GLU A 43 -4.40 -1.62 -5.31
CA GLU A 43 -3.17 -1.35 -6.09
C GLU A 43 -2.17 -2.50 -5.96
N TRP A 44 -1.95 -3.01 -4.74
CA TRP A 44 -1.08 -4.16 -4.49
C TRP A 44 -1.60 -5.41 -5.20
N GLN A 45 -2.90 -5.69 -5.11
CA GLN A 45 -3.51 -6.84 -5.80
C GLN A 45 -3.36 -6.72 -7.31
N ARG A 46 -3.58 -5.54 -7.87
CA ARG A 46 -3.43 -5.29 -9.31
C ARG A 46 -1.99 -5.50 -9.77
N GLU A 47 -1.01 -5.00 -9.01
CA GLU A 47 0.40 -5.15 -9.36
C GLU A 47 0.83 -6.63 -9.30
N MET A 48 0.46 -7.34 -8.23
CA MET A 48 0.71 -8.78 -8.09
C MET A 48 0.12 -9.59 -9.25
N LEU A 49 -1.14 -9.33 -9.62
CA LEU A 49 -1.78 -10.01 -10.74
C LEU A 49 -1.10 -9.67 -12.07
N GLY A 50 -0.70 -8.41 -12.26
CA GLY A 50 0.04 -7.97 -13.44
C GLY A 50 1.38 -8.68 -13.59
N PHE A 51 2.14 -8.79 -12.49
CA PHE A 51 3.41 -9.51 -12.46
C PHE A 51 3.24 -10.99 -12.75
N MET A 52 2.26 -11.65 -12.10
CA MET A 52 1.97 -13.07 -12.35
C MET A 52 1.60 -13.33 -13.81
N SER A 53 0.75 -12.50 -14.39
CA SER A 53 0.37 -12.61 -15.81
C SER A 53 1.59 -12.49 -16.72
N MET A 54 2.41 -11.46 -16.51
CA MET A 54 3.64 -11.23 -17.28
C MET A 54 4.62 -12.42 -17.15
N ARG A 55 4.78 -12.97 -15.94
CA ARG A 55 5.70 -14.08 -15.69
C ARG A 55 5.23 -15.36 -16.36
N LEU A 56 3.93 -15.67 -16.27
CA LEU A 56 3.32 -16.83 -16.94
C LEU A 56 3.46 -16.74 -18.46
N GLU A 57 3.30 -15.55 -19.05
CA GLU A 57 3.51 -15.37 -20.48
C GLU A 57 4.97 -15.63 -20.89
N LYS A 58 5.93 -15.14 -20.11
CA LYS A 58 7.37 -15.39 -20.34
C LYS A 58 7.72 -16.86 -20.18
N ASP A 59 7.18 -17.52 -19.16
CA ASP A 59 7.32 -18.97 -18.96
C ASP A 59 6.77 -19.76 -20.13
N GLY A 60 5.56 -19.41 -20.60
CA GLY A 60 4.97 -20.02 -21.78
C GLY A 60 5.80 -19.83 -23.05
N ARG A 61 6.42 -18.65 -23.22
CA ARG A 61 7.33 -18.40 -24.35
C ARG A 61 8.59 -19.26 -24.25
N ALA A 62 9.27 -19.29 -23.11
CA ALA A 62 10.48 -20.08 -22.92
C ALA A 62 10.20 -21.58 -23.08
N MET A 63 9.08 -22.09 -22.57
CA MET A 63 8.68 -23.48 -22.79
C MET A 63 8.47 -23.80 -24.26
N ARG A 64 7.77 -22.94 -25.01
CA ARG A 64 7.60 -23.12 -26.46
C ARG A 64 8.93 -23.08 -27.21
N GLU A 65 9.82 -22.17 -26.83
CA GLU A 65 11.15 -22.04 -27.43
C GLU A 65 11.99 -23.30 -27.17
N MET A 66 12.00 -23.81 -25.92
CA MET A 66 12.64 -25.08 -25.56
C MET A 66 12.10 -26.27 -26.36
N MET A 67 10.80 -26.33 -26.65
CA MET A 67 10.20 -27.41 -27.46
C MET A 67 10.63 -27.38 -28.93
N THR A 68 11.18 -26.26 -29.41
CA THR A 68 11.69 -26.12 -30.79
C THR A 68 13.19 -26.38 -30.93
N CYS A 69 13.92 -26.51 -29.81
CA CYS A 69 15.36 -26.76 -29.79
C CYS A 69 15.70 -28.15 -30.34
N ARG A 70 16.78 -28.24 -31.13
CA ARG A 70 17.22 -29.53 -31.74
C ARG A 70 18.29 -30.23 -30.92
N ASP A 71 19.00 -29.50 -30.07
CA ASP A 71 20.03 -30.04 -29.19
C ASP A 71 20.02 -29.39 -27.80
N VAL A 72 20.82 -29.97 -26.90
CA VAL A 72 20.92 -29.56 -25.49
C VAL A 72 21.59 -28.19 -25.34
N GLY A 73 22.43 -27.78 -26.29
CA GLY A 73 23.06 -26.46 -26.31
C GLY A 73 22.02 -25.36 -26.50
N ASP A 74 21.11 -25.54 -27.46
CA ASP A 74 19.97 -24.64 -27.67
C ASP A 74 19.09 -24.53 -26.42
N VAL A 75 18.78 -25.67 -25.77
CA VAL A 75 18.00 -25.69 -24.52
C VAL A 75 18.71 -24.90 -23.41
N SER A 76 20.03 -25.09 -23.26
CA SER A 76 20.84 -24.38 -22.26
C SER A 76 20.85 -22.86 -22.50
N ALA A 77 20.89 -22.43 -23.77
CA ALA A 77 20.81 -21.03 -24.14
C ALA A 77 19.44 -20.41 -23.76
N VAL A 78 18.34 -21.11 -24.06
CA VAL A 78 16.99 -20.69 -23.67
C VAL A 78 16.84 -20.63 -22.15
N GLN A 79 17.35 -21.63 -21.44
CA GLN A 79 17.30 -21.68 -19.98
C GLN A 79 18.10 -20.55 -19.33
N SER A 80 19.30 -20.24 -19.86
CA SER A 80 20.15 -19.16 -19.35
C SER A 80 19.49 -17.80 -19.53
N LYS A 81 18.92 -17.53 -20.71
CA LYS A 81 18.16 -16.32 -20.99
C LYS A 81 16.93 -16.20 -20.08
N TRP A 82 16.18 -17.29 -19.91
CA TRP A 82 15.02 -17.33 -19.02
C TRP A 82 15.39 -16.98 -17.57
N LEU A 83 16.53 -17.49 -17.09
CA LEU A 83 17.01 -17.21 -15.73
C LEU A 83 17.38 -15.73 -15.57
N GLU A 84 18.12 -15.17 -16.52
CA GLU A 84 18.50 -13.76 -16.51
C GLU A 84 17.26 -12.85 -16.52
N GLU A 85 16.29 -13.13 -17.40
CA GLU A 85 15.03 -12.40 -17.46
C GLU A 85 14.24 -12.53 -16.15
N THR A 86 14.18 -13.72 -15.56
CA THR A 86 13.50 -13.98 -14.28
C THR A 86 14.08 -13.11 -13.18
N LEU A 87 15.42 -13.13 -13.01
CA LEU A 87 16.08 -12.36 -11.97
C LEU A 87 15.85 -10.86 -12.15
N ARG A 88 15.93 -10.36 -13.39
CA ARG A 88 15.68 -8.96 -13.71
C ARG A 88 14.24 -8.56 -13.36
N ASP A 89 13.27 -9.40 -13.73
CA ASP A 89 11.86 -9.11 -13.52
C ASP A 89 11.49 -9.08 -12.02
N TYR A 90 11.96 -10.06 -11.24
CA TYR A 90 11.72 -10.08 -9.79
C TYR A 90 12.36 -8.89 -9.07
N ASN A 91 13.57 -8.49 -9.47
CA ASN A 91 14.23 -7.31 -8.90
C ASN A 91 13.46 -6.02 -9.24
N ALA A 92 12.99 -5.88 -10.48
CA ALA A 92 12.18 -4.74 -10.88
C ALA A 92 10.86 -4.70 -10.09
N GLU A 93 10.22 -5.86 -9.92
CA GLU A 93 8.96 -5.97 -9.18
C GLU A 93 9.12 -5.64 -7.69
N MET A 94 10.20 -6.10 -7.07
CA MET A 94 10.54 -5.74 -5.68
C MET A 94 10.66 -4.23 -5.51
N GLY A 95 11.25 -3.53 -6.50
CA GLY A 95 11.34 -2.08 -6.52
C GLY A 95 9.98 -1.39 -6.54
N LYS A 96 9.03 -1.91 -7.32
CA LYS A 96 7.66 -1.37 -7.37
C LYS A 96 6.89 -1.61 -6.08
N LEU A 97 7.00 -2.80 -5.48
CA LEU A 97 6.37 -3.10 -4.20
C LEU A 97 6.90 -2.18 -3.08
N MET A 98 8.21 -1.91 -3.07
CA MET A 98 8.80 -0.94 -2.13
C MET A 98 8.29 0.50 -2.38
N ALA A 99 8.11 0.90 -3.64
CA ALA A 99 7.54 2.21 -3.98
C ALA A 99 6.06 2.34 -3.53
N LEU A 100 5.26 1.28 -3.72
CA LEU A 100 3.87 1.22 -3.25
C LEU A 100 3.80 1.27 -1.72
N TYR A 101 4.67 0.53 -1.04
CA TYR A 101 4.76 0.54 0.43
C TYR A 101 5.13 1.93 0.96
N THR A 102 6.18 2.55 0.44
CA THR A 102 6.61 3.90 0.88
C THR A 102 5.56 4.97 0.61
N THR A 103 4.84 4.88 -0.50
CA THR A 103 3.71 5.77 -0.81
C THR A 103 2.57 5.62 0.20
N SER A 104 2.22 4.38 0.56
CA SER A 104 1.18 4.12 1.56
C SER A 104 1.54 4.64 2.96
N VAL A 105 2.82 4.51 3.35
CA VAL A 105 3.32 4.98 4.65
C VAL A 105 3.41 6.50 4.69
N ASN A 106 3.92 7.15 3.63
CA ASN A 106 4.01 8.61 3.59
C ASN A 106 2.64 9.30 3.46
N GLY A 107 1.69 8.70 2.72
CA GLY A 107 0.30 9.20 2.68
C GLY A 107 -0.44 9.09 4.01
N SER A 108 0.09 8.29 4.94
CA SER A 108 -0.35 8.20 6.34
C SER A 108 0.38 9.22 7.23
N ALA A 109 1.68 9.45 7.00
CA ALA A 109 2.51 10.36 7.80
C ALA A 109 2.31 11.86 7.50
N ASP A 110 2.00 12.24 6.25
CA ASP A 110 1.78 13.64 5.86
C ASP A 110 0.47 14.23 6.44
N ARG A 111 -0.45 13.35 6.87
CA ARG A 111 -1.71 13.72 7.55
C ARG A 111 -1.56 13.92 9.06
N ASP A 112 -0.50 13.42 9.67
CA ASP A 112 -0.27 13.54 11.12
C ASP A 112 0.45 14.87 11.49
N ARG A 113 0.87 15.63 10.47
CA ARG A 113 1.61 16.89 10.61
C ARG A 113 0.80 18.14 10.22
N ARG A 114 -0.48 17.98 9.84
CA ARG A 114 -1.36 19.06 9.36
C ARG A 114 -2.62 19.18 10.21
#